data_AF-A0A8J3TCE6-F1
#
_entry.id   AF-A0A8J3TCE6-F1
#
_cell.length_a   1.000
_cell.length_b   1.000
_cell.length_c   1.000
_cell.angle_alpha   90.00
_cell.angle_beta   90.00
_cell.angle_gamma   90.00
#
_symmetry.space_group_name_H-M   'P 1'
#
loop_
_entity.id
_entity.type
_entity.pdbx_description
1 polymer ?
#
loop_
_entity_poly.entity_id
_entity_poly.type
_entity_poly.pdbx_seq_one_letter_code
_entity_poly.pdbx_strand_id
1 'polypeptide(L)'
;MAADTPKPFAFQLPDNAPPDMQAIALLGEGLDTLRAAVAELAAGYDDLRGRVDSQQPGRRQPATVPVPLRWQDLDRVQASNTWVWLINWVGWVVARYQLAEELPRCWPKHPPLVEELTALCAAWYAAYGDDASADAPLLWHERLARARIRLHDWDDATRCRNGTHSDRRIELNWPSTWRLDALETAEDDLAGRRPAVDPGTDTDGGDQP
;
A
#
# COMPACT_ATOMS: atom_id res chain seq x y z
N MET A 1 -27.77 -7.23 24.90
CA MET A 1 -27.98 -8.69 24.78
C MET A 1 -26.88 -9.35 25.59
N ALA A 2 -27.21 -9.93 26.74
CA ALA A 2 -26.22 -10.61 27.58
C ALA A 2 -25.74 -11.86 26.86
N ALA A 3 -24.41 -12.01 26.73
CA ALA A 3 -23.82 -13.23 26.22
C ALA A 3 -24.16 -14.36 27.20
N ASP A 4 -24.87 -15.37 26.69
CA ASP A 4 -25.17 -16.59 27.42
C ASP A 4 -23.85 -17.36 27.57
N THR A 5 -23.19 -17.21 28.72
CA THR A 5 -21.98 -17.95 29.04
C THR A 5 -22.35 -19.42 29.17
N PRO A 6 -21.91 -20.30 28.25
CA PRO A 6 -22.29 -21.71 28.31
C PRO A 6 -21.75 -22.32 29.60
N LYS A 7 -22.65 -23.00 30.33
CA LYS A 7 -22.36 -23.64 31.62
C LYS A 7 -21.21 -24.65 31.48
N PRO A 8 -20.23 -24.69 32.40
CA PRO A 8 -19.19 -25.70 32.38
C PRO A 8 -19.77 -27.11 32.45
N PHE A 9 -19.08 -28.08 31.85
CA PHE A 9 -19.48 -29.49 31.91
C PHE A 9 -19.15 -30.04 33.31
N ALA A 10 -20.04 -29.82 34.27
CA ALA A 10 -19.88 -30.33 35.63
C ALA A 10 -20.36 -31.78 35.71
N PHE A 11 -19.49 -32.73 35.39
CA PHE A 11 -19.73 -34.15 35.62
C PHE A 11 -19.23 -34.54 37.03
N GLN A 12 -20.14 -34.71 37.99
CA GLN A 12 -19.80 -35.18 39.34
C GLN A 12 -19.61 -36.71 39.33
N LEU A 13 -18.39 -37.18 39.59
CA LEU A 13 -18.11 -38.60 39.76
C LEU A 13 -18.65 -39.11 41.12
N PRO A 14 -19.22 -40.33 41.17
CA PRO A 14 -19.44 -41.04 42.43
C PRO A 14 -18.12 -41.32 43.17
N ASP A 15 -18.15 -41.39 44.51
CA ASP A 15 -16.99 -41.56 45.39
C ASP A 15 -16.11 -42.81 45.10
N ASN A 16 -16.57 -43.74 44.26
CA ASN A 16 -15.84 -44.96 43.86
C ASN A 16 -15.99 -45.28 42.36
N ALA A 17 -15.83 -44.27 41.51
CA ALA A 17 -15.95 -44.44 40.06
C ALA A 17 -14.79 -45.28 39.47
N PRO A 18 -15.06 -46.17 38.50
CA PRO A 18 -14.04 -46.93 37.82
C PRO A 18 -13.02 -46.04 37.06
N PRO A 19 -11.79 -46.55 36.79
CA PRO A 19 -10.65 -45.75 36.32
C PRO A 19 -10.87 -45.06 34.97
N ASP A 20 -11.71 -45.65 34.12
CA ASP A 20 -12.12 -45.11 32.82
C ASP A 20 -12.98 -43.86 32.95
N MET A 21 -13.93 -43.83 33.89
CA MET A 21 -14.72 -42.64 34.20
C MET A 21 -13.88 -41.53 34.84
N GLN A 22 -12.88 -41.89 35.65
CA GLN A 22 -11.92 -40.93 36.19
C GLN A 22 -11.08 -40.28 35.07
N ALA A 23 -10.64 -41.07 34.09
CA ALA A 23 -9.90 -40.57 32.93
C ALA A 23 -10.74 -39.63 32.05
N ILE A 24 -12.03 -39.93 31.84
CA ILE A 24 -12.96 -39.05 31.10
C ILE A 24 -13.17 -37.72 31.83
N ALA A 25 -13.30 -37.74 33.16
CA ALA A 25 -13.41 -36.50 33.93
C ALA A 25 -12.15 -35.64 33.85
N LEU A 26 -10.96 -36.25 33.96
CA LEU A 26 -9.68 -35.52 33.79
C LEU A 26 -9.56 -34.90 32.39
N LEU A 27 -10.01 -35.60 31.35
CA LEU A 27 -10.07 -35.04 29.99
C LEU A 27 -11.08 -33.90 29.89
N GLY A 28 -12.23 -34.01 30.56
CA GLY A 28 -13.24 -32.95 30.64
C GLY A 28 -12.69 -31.68 31.31
N GLU A 29 -12.00 -31.84 32.43
CA GLU A 29 -11.32 -30.74 33.13
C GLU A 29 -10.22 -30.11 32.27
N GLY A 30 -9.46 -30.93 31.53
CA GLY A 30 -8.45 -30.46 30.59
C GLY A 30 -9.04 -29.65 29.43
N LEU A 31 -10.16 -30.10 28.85
CA LEU A 31 -10.88 -29.38 27.80
C LEU A 31 -11.49 -28.06 28.31
N ASP A 32 -12.05 -28.06 29.52
CA ASP A 32 -12.58 -26.84 30.14
C ASP A 32 -11.47 -25.83 30.42
N THR A 33 -10.30 -26.29 30.85
CA THR A 33 -9.10 -25.47 31.03
C THR A 33 -8.62 -24.87 29.70
N LEU A 34 -8.53 -25.68 28.64
CA LEU A 34 -8.15 -25.21 27.31
C LEU A 34 -9.15 -24.21 26.75
N ARG A 35 -10.44 -24.46 26.90
CA ARG A 35 -11.50 -23.53 26.48
C ARG A 35 -11.38 -22.18 27.19
N ALA A 36 -11.13 -22.20 28.50
CA ALA A 36 -10.92 -20.97 29.28
C ALA A 36 -9.68 -20.19 28.78
N ALA A 37 -8.57 -20.89 28.55
CA ALA A 37 -7.35 -20.27 28.02
C ALA A 37 -7.54 -19.68 26.61
N VAL A 38 -8.30 -20.34 25.73
CA VAL A 38 -8.64 -19.81 24.40
C VAL A 38 -9.53 -18.58 24.50
N ALA A 39 -10.52 -18.58 25.40
CA ALA A 39 -11.38 -17.43 25.63
C ALA A 39 -10.59 -16.21 26.17
N GLU A 40 -9.66 -16.45 27.09
CA GLU A 40 -8.76 -15.43 27.62
C GLU A 40 -7.84 -14.87 26.53
N LEU A 41 -7.27 -15.73 25.67
CA LEU A 41 -6.46 -15.30 24.53
C LEU A 41 -7.27 -14.47 23.53
N ALA A 42 -8.50 -14.88 23.23
CA ALA A 42 -9.39 -14.14 22.33
C ALA A 42 -9.72 -12.75 22.91
N ALA A 43 -10.03 -12.67 24.21
CA ALA A 43 -10.25 -11.39 24.89
C ALA A 43 -8.99 -10.51 24.88
N GLY A 44 -7.82 -11.10 25.11
CA GLY A 44 -6.53 -10.39 25.03
C GLY A 44 -6.21 -9.89 23.63
N TYR A 45 -6.58 -10.65 22.59
CA TYR A 45 -6.45 -10.21 21.20
C TYR A 45 -7.38 -9.01 20.90
N ASP A 46 -8.64 -9.07 21.33
CA ASP A 46 -9.60 -7.98 21.11
C ASP A 46 -9.20 -6.69 21.86
N ASP A 47 -8.69 -6.80 23.09
CA ASP A 47 -8.11 -5.67 23.83
C ASP A 47 -6.92 -5.06 23.08
N LEU A 48 -5.96 -5.91 22.67
CA LEU A 48 -4.79 -5.44 21.96
C LEU A 48 -5.17 -4.77 20.64
N ARG A 49 -6.12 -5.35 19.90
CA ARG A 49 -6.67 -4.76 18.68
C ARG A 49 -7.32 -3.40 18.96
N GLY A 50 -8.17 -3.31 19.98
CA GLY A 50 -8.81 -2.05 20.38
C GLY A 50 -7.80 -0.98 20.80
N ARG A 51 -6.71 -1.38 21.49
CA ARG A 51 -5.61 -0.48 21.88
C ARG A 51 -4.78 -0.02 20.68
N VAL A 52 -4.49 -0.89 19.72
CA VAL A 52 -3.83 -0.52 18.46
C VAL A 52 -4.69 0.46 17.67
N ASP A 53 -6.00 0.18 17.55
CA ASP A 53 -6.97 1.06 16.89
C ASP A 53 -7.08 2.42 17.62
N SER A 54 -6.99 2.44 18.96
CA SER A 54 -7.05 3.66 19.79
C SER A 54 -5.74 4.45 19.83
N GLN A 55 -4.59 3.78 19.77
CA GLN A 55 -3.27 4.39 19.61
C GLN A 55 -3.04 4.95 18.20
N GLN A 56 -3.96 4.69 17.28
CA GLN A 56 -4.14 5.44 16.04
C GLN A 56 -5.30 6.44 16.23
N PRO A 57 -5.13 7.53 17.01
CA PRO A 57 -6.16 8.53 17.19
C PRO A 57 -6.38 9.25 15.85
N GLY A 58 -7.26 8.67 15.03
CA GLY A 58 -7.55 9.10 13.69
C GLY A 58 -6.74 8.35 12.64
N ARG A 59 -7.48 7.81 11.68
CA ARG A 59 -7.19 7.97 10.25
C ARG A 59 -7.04 9.46 9.86
N ARG A 60 -6.31 10.28 10.64
CA ARG A 60 -5.84 11.58 10.21
C ARG A 60 -4.67 11.28 9.30
N GLN A 61 -5.04 11.08 8.04
CA GLN A 61 -4.15 11.29 6.92
C GLN A 61 -3.33 12.56 7.22
N PRO A 62 -1.98 12.50 7.17
CA PRO A 62 -1.14 13.68 7.40
C PRO A 62 -1.68 14.83 6.56
N ALA A 63 -1.82 16.04 7.11
CA ALA A 63 -2.46 17.14 6.38
C ALA A 63 -1.69 17.53 5.11
N THR A 64 -0.42 17.12 5.00
CA THR A 64 0.49 17.50 3.92
C THR A 64 1.13 16.29 3.26
N VAL A 65 1.49 16.47 2.00
CA VAL A 65 2.25 15.49 1.21
C VAL A 65 3.71 15.50 1.68
N PRO A 66 4.32 14.35 2.03
CA PRO A 66 5.74 14.29 2.31
C PRO A 66 6.52 14.59 1.02
N VAL A 67 7.51 15.47 1.11
CA VAL A 67 8.38 15.83 -0.01
C VAL A 67 9.85 15.59 0.36
N PRO A 68 10.69 15.10 -0.57
CA PRO A 68 10.38 14.69 -1.95
C PRO A 68 9.61 13.35 -2.03
N LEU A 69 9.02 13.04 -3.20
CA LEU A 69 8.28 11.79 -3.45
C LEU A 69 9.03 10.77 -4.32
N ARG A 70 10.19 11.14 -4.88
CA ARG A 70 11.01 10.24 -5.69
C ARG A 70 11.64 9.20 -4.77
N TRP A 71 11.07 8.00 -4.74
CA TRP A 71 11.48 6.91 -3.84
C TRP A 71 12.98 6.60 -3.88
N GLN A 72 13.60 6.72 -5.05
CA GLN A 72 15.03 6.48 -5.25
C GLN A 72 15.94 7.46 -4.49
N ASP A 73 15.43 8.63 -4.10
CA ASP A 73 16.21 9.69 -3.45
C ASP A 73 15.97 9.79 -1.95
N LEU A 74 14.99 9.04 -1.44
CA LEU A 74 14.58 9.19 -0.05
C LEU A 74 15.65 8.64 0.87
N ASP A 75 16.03 9.44 1.87
CA ASP A 75 16.76 8.91 3.01
C ASP A 75 15.85 8.00 3.87
N ARG A 76 16.44 7.35 4.87
CA ARG A 76 15.71 6.40 5.73
C ARG A 76 14.50 7.04 6.44
N VAL A 77 14.63 8.28 6.89
CA VAL A 77 13.59 8.99 7.65
C VAL A 77 12.47 9.41 6.69
N GLN A 78 12.84 9.97 5.54
CA GLN A 78 11.91 10.37 4.49
C GLN A 78 11.12 9.17 3.95
N ALA A 79 11.79 8.05 3.67
CA ALA A 79 11.15 6.81 3.24
C ALA A 79 10.19 6.28 4.31
N SER A 80 10.59 6.28 5.58
CA SER A 80 9.73 5.86 6.69
C SER A 80 8.46 6.69 6.77
N ASN A 81 8.59 8.02 6.70
CA ASN A 81 7.43 8.93 6.73
C ASN A 81 6.52 8.73 5.51
N THR A 82 7.11 8.56 4.33
CA THR A 82 6.37 8.33 3.08
C THR A 82 5.63 7.00 3.11
N TRP A 83 6.23 5.94 3.67
CA TRP A 83 5.57 4.65 3.87
C TRP A 83 4.35 4.76 4.79
N VAL A 84 4.48 5.40 5.95
CA VAL A 84 3.36 5.56 6.89
C VAL A 84 2.23 6.37 6.25
N TRP A 85 2.57 7.47 5.58
CA TRP A 85 1.62 8.30 4.84
C TRP A 85 0.88 7.50 3.76
N LEU A 86 1.62 6.76 2.93
CA LEU A 86 1.05 5.98 1.84
C LEU A 86 0.18 4.83 2.35
N ILE A 87 0.64 4.05 3.34
CA ILE A 87 -0.11 2.91 3.88
C ILE A 87 -1.46 3.37 4.45
N ASN A 88 -1.48 4.47 5.19
CA ASN A 88 -2.70 5.04 5.75
C ASN A 88 -3.67 5.50 4.65
N TRP A 89 -3.16 6.17 3.62
CA TRP A 89 -3.98 6.60 2.50
C TRP A 89 -4.53 5.42 1.68
N VAL A 90 -3.70 4.40 1.41
CA VAL A 90 -4.13 3.18 0.73
C VAL A 90 -5.22 2.46 1.52
N GLY A 91 -5.08 2.35 2.84
CA GLY A 91 -6.11 1.78 3.71
C GLY A 91 -7.45 2.54 3.61
N TRP A 92 -7.38 3.88 3.57
CA TRP A 92 -8.56 4.72 3.37
C TRP A 92 -9.18 4.55 1.99
N VAL A 93 -8.40 4.63 0.90
CA VAL A 93 -8.92 4.60 -0.46
C VAL A 93 -9.54 3.24 -0.80
N VAL A 94 -8.92 2.15 -0.34
CA VAL A 94 -9.45 0.79 -0.50
C VAL A 94 -10.79 0.65 0.20
N ALA A 95 -10.92 1.16 1.43
CA ALA A 95 -12.18 1.12 2.16
C ALA A 95 -13.25 2.03 1.55
N ARG A 96 -12.87 3.24 1.10
CA ARG A 96 -13.79 4.27 0.58
C ARG A 96 -14.35 3.93 -0.80
N TYR A 97 -13.52 3.34 -1.66
CA TYR A 97 -13.84 3.03 -3.07
C TYR A 97 -13.95 1.52 -3.35
N GLN A 98 -13.94 0.69 -2.30
CA GLN A 98 -14.08 -0.77 -2.38
C GLN A 98 -13.05 -1.43 -3.31
N LEU A 99 -11.79 -0.97 -3.27
CA LEU A 99 -10.72 -1.44 -4.18
C LEU A 99 -10.07 -2.76 -3.74
N ALA A 100 -10.67 -3.49 -2.80
CA ALA A 100 -10.06 -4.70 -2.25
C ALA A 100 -9.91 -5.84 -3.28
N GLU A 101 -10.74 -5.82 -4.33
CA GLU A 101 -10.68 -6.77 -5.43
C GLU A 101 -9.69 -6.35 -6.54
N GLU A 102 -9.29 -5.09 -6.58
CA GLU A 102 -8.42 -4.55 -7.64
C GLU A 102 -6.99 -4.36 -7.15
N LEU A 103 -6.81 -3.98 -5.89
CA LEU A 103 -5.50 -3.74 -5.30
C LEU A 103 -5.07 -4.96 -4.47
N PRO A 104 -4.04 -5.72 -4.88
CA PRO A 104 -3.61 -6.90 -4.14
C PRO A 104 -2.98 -6.52 -2.80
N ARG A 105 -3.16 -7.38 -1.78
CA ARG A 105 -2.59 -7.16 -0.42
C ARG A 105 -1.06 -7.02 -0.42
N CYS A 106 -0.39 -7.58 -1.40
CA CYS A 106 1.06 -7.51 -1.57
C CYS A 106 1.53 -6.29 -2.37
N TRP A 107 0.66 -5.30 -2.65
CA TRP A 107 1.05 -4.04 -3.32
C TRP A 107 2.36 -3.42 -2.82
N PRO A 108 2.75 -3.47 -1.52
CA PRO A 108 4.02 -2.87 -1.07
C PRO A 108 5.25 -3.57 -1.65
N LYS A 109 5.11 -4.82 -2.13
CA LYS A 109 6.17 -5.60 -2.76
C LYS A 109 6.34 -5.31 -4.25
N HIS A 110 5.50 -4.46 -4.83
CA HIS A 110 5.52 -4.14 -6.25
C HIS A 110 5.95 -2.68 -6.43
N PRO A 111 7.25 -2.40 -6.71
CA PRO A 111 7.73 -1.02 -6.83
C PRO A 111 6.92 -0.14 -7.79
N PRO A 112 6.47 -0.62 -8.97
CA PRO A 112 5.63 0.21 -9.84
C PRO A 112 4.26 0.58 -9.23
N LEU A 113 3.66 -0.31 -8.44
CA LEU A 113 2.42 0.01 -7.71
C LEU A 113 2.69 1.03 -6.61
N VAL A 114 3.82 0.91 -5.92
CA VAL A 114 4.23 1.90 -4.91
C VAL A 114 4.34 3.28 -5.53
N GLU A 115 5.03 3.42 -6.67
CA GLU A 115 5.16 4.68 -7.42
C GLU A 115 3.78 5.24 -7.85
N GLU A 116 2.93 4.41 -8.46
CA GLU A 116 1.62 4.83 -8.95
C GLU A 116 0.68 5.25 -7.81
N LEU A 117 0.63 4.49 -6.71
CA LEU A 117 -0.17 4.83 -5.54
C LEU A 117 0.35 6.08 -4.83
N THR A 118 1.67 6.28 -4.75
CA THR A 118 2.28 7.51 -4.24
C THR A 118 1.81 8.72 -5.04
N ALA A 119 1.82 8.63 -6.38
CA ALA A 119 1.36 9.70 -7.26
C ALA A 119 -0.14 9.99 -7.10
N LEU A 120 -0.98 8.95 -7.04
CA LEU A 120 -2.42 9.10 -6.81
C LEU A 120 -2.75 9.73 -5.46
N CYS A 121 -2.00 9.34 -4.43
CA CYS A 121 -2.10 9.90 -3.08
C CYS A 121 -1.74 11.38 -3.08
N ALA A 122 -0.59 11.75 -3.64
CA ALA A 122 -0.16 13.15 -3.73
C ALA A 122 -1.17 14.00 -4.52
N ALA A 123 -1.69 13.47 -5.63
CA ALA A 123 -2.71 14.14 -6.43
C ALA A 123 -4.04 14.32 -5.67
N TRP A 124 -4.39 13.38 -4.78
CA TRP A 124 -5.59 13.52 -3.94
C TRP A 124 -5.44 14.72 -2.99
N TYR A 125 -4.31 14.82 -2.29
CA TYR A 125 -4.04 15.95 -1.40
C TYR A 125 -4.01 17.29 -2.14
N ALA A 126 -3.42 17.32 -3.33
CA ALA A 126 -3.43 18.52 -4.16
C ALA A 126 -4.85 18.90 -4.63
N ALA A 127 -5.69 17.92 -4.95
CA ALA A 127 -7.05 18.15 -5.43
C ALA A 127 -8.03 18.62 -4.34
N TYR A 128 -7.76 18.30 -3.08
CA TYR A 128 -8.60 18.64 -1.93
C TYR A 128 -7.94 19.67 -0.98
N GLY A 129 -6.83 20.28 -1.40
CA GLY A 129 -6.19 21.38 -0.67
C GLY A 129 -6.96 22.69 -0.80
N ASP A 130 -6.72 23.62 0.12
CA ASP A 130 -7.44 24.90 0.20
C ASP A 130 -7.27 25.78 -1.06
N ASP A 131 -6.13 25.65 -1.76
CA ASP A 131 -5.81 26.39 -2.98
C ASP A 131 -6.19 25.66 -4.28
N ALA A 132 -6.89 24.52 -4.20
CA ALA A 132 -7.23 23.71 -5.36
C ALA A 132 -8.32 24.37 -6.23
N SER A 133 -8.25 24.14 -7.55
CA SER A 133 -9.34 24.51 -8.43
C SER A 133 -10.60 23.70 -8.11
N ALA A 134 -11.78 24.29 -8.32
CA ALA A 134 -13.06 23.65 -7.99
C ALA A 134 -13.31 22.31 -8.74
N ASP A 135 -12.67 22.12 -9.89
CA ASP A 135 -12.75 20.90 -10.71
C ASP A 135 -11.66 19.87 -10.38
N ALA A 136 -10.66 20.20 -9.57
CA ALA A 136 -9.56 19.29 -9.24
C ALA A 136 -10.02 17.96 -8.62
N PRO A 137 -11.02 17.93 -7.70
CA PRO A 137 -11.59 16.68 -7.20
C PRO A 137 -12.17 15.79 -8.30
N LEU A 138 -12.87 16.36 -9.28
CA LEU A 138 -13.45 15.62 -10.39
C LEU A 138 -12.34 15.01 -11.26
N LEU A 139 -11.35 15.81 -11.61
CA LEU A 139 -10.22 15.37 -12.41
C LEU A 139 -9.37 14.29 -11.70
N TRP A 140 -9.29 14.33 -10.37
CA TRP A 140 -8.68 13.24 -9.60
C TRP A 140 -9.46 11.92 -9.74
N HIS A 141 -10.80 11.94 -9.71
CA HIS A 141 -11.62 10.74 -9.91
C HIS A 141 -11.44 10.14 -11.30
N GLU A 142 -11.32 10.97 -12.33
CA GLU A 142 -11.05 10.50 -13.70
C GLU A 142 -9.70 9.78 -13.78
N ARG A 143 -8.67 10.30 -13.09
CA ARG A 143 -7.35 9.65 -12.99
C ARG A 143 -7.43 8.35 -12.20
N LEU A 144 -8.17 8.32 -11.10
CA LEU A 144 -8.42 7.10 -10.33
C LEU A 144 -9.06 6.03 -11.21
N ALA A 145 -10.11 6.38 -11.97
CA ALA A 145 -10.79 5.44 -12.87
C ALA A 145 -9.82 4.80 -13.89
N ARG A 146 -8.91 5.60 -14.46
CA ARG A 146 -7.86 5.10 -15.37
C ARG A 146 -6.83 4.22 -14.66
N ALA A 147 -6.50 4.53 -13.41
CA ALA A 147 -5.55 3.75 -12.64
C ALA A 147 -6.11 2.38 -12.22
N ARG A 148 -7.40 2.29 -11.88
CA ARG A 148 -8.06 1.03 -11.47
C ARG A 148 -7.85 -0.11 -12.46
N ILE A 149 -7.86 0.18 -13.76
CA ILE A 149 -7.56 -0.79 -14.81
C ILE A 149 -6.16 -1.40 -14.61
N ARG A 150 -5.14 -0.53 -14.47
CA ARG A 150 -3.76 -1.00 -14.25
C ARG A 150 -3.61 -1.72 -12.92
N LEU A 151 -4.22 -1.22 -11.84
CA LEU A 151 -4.18 -1.87 -10.52
C LEU A 151 -4.69 -3.30 -10.59
N HIS A 152 -5.81 -3.51 -11.29
CA HIS A 152 -6.38 -4.83 -11.53
C HIS A 152 -5.43 -5.73 -12.34
N ASP A 153 -4.90 -5.24 -13.46
CA ASP A 153 -4.01 -5.99 -14.37
C ASP A 153 -2.72 -6.51 -13.68
N TRP A 154 -2.29 -5.87 -12.58
CA TRP A 154 -1.12 -6.31 -11.83
C TRP A 154 -1.29 -7.68 -11.16
N ASP A 155 -2.52 -8.03 -10.80
CA ASP A 155 -2.82 -9.31 -10.18
C ASP A 155 -2.78 -10.46 -11.22
N ASP A 156 -3.27 -10.22 -12.43
CA ASP A 156 -3.22 -11.19 -13.53
C ASP A 156 -1.78 -11.61 -13.87
N ALA A 157 -0.83 -10.68 -13.73
CA ALA A 157 0.59 -10.92 -14.02
C ALA A 157 1.36 -11.58 -12.86
N THR A 158 0.92 -11.43 -11.62
CA THR A 158 1.67 -11.85 -10.41
C THR A 158 1.01 -12.99 -9.62
N ARG A 159 -0.26 -13.30 -9.94
CA ARG A 159 -1.12 -14.31 -9.28
C ARG A 159 -1.22 -14.12 -7.76
N CYS A 160 -1.18 -12.87 -7.31
CA CYS A 160 -1.06 -12.54 -5.90
C CYS A 160 -2.36 -12.71 -5.08
N ARG A 161 -3.52 -12.79 -5.73
CA ARG A 161 -4.85 -12.93 -5.08
C ARG A 161 -5.01 -14.15 -4.17
N ASN A 162 -4.35 -15.26 -4.48
CA ASN A 162 -4.55 -16.55 -3.79
C ASN A 162 -3.50 -16.83 -2.69
N GLY A 163 -2.77 -15.81 -2.23
CA GLY A 163 -1.71 -15.97 -1.22
C GLY A 163 -0.39 -16.52 -1.78
N THR A 164 -0.32 -16.76 -3.09
CA THR A 164 0.91 -17.09 -3.80
C THR A 164 1.52 -15.81 -4.38
N HIS A 165 2.55 -15.26 -3.74
CA HIS A 165 3.29 -14.12 -4.30
C HIS A 165 4.36 -14.65 -5.25
N SER A 166 4.33 -14.23 -6.52
CA SER A 166 5.46 -14.40 -7.42
C SER A 166 6.01 -13.03 -7.81
N ASP A 167 7.33 -12.88 -7.73
CA ASP A 167 7.96 -11.69 -8.26
C ASP A 167 7.73 -11.67 -9.76
N ARG A 168 7.18 -10.56 -10.26
CA ARG A 168 7.07 -10.32 -11.70
C ARG A 168 8.47 -10.06 -12.25
N ARG A 169 9.28 -11.10 -12.36
CA ARG A 169 10.44 -11.09 -13.23
C ARG A 169 9.91 -11.30 -14.64
N ILE A 170 9.49 -10.20 -15.28
CA ILE A 170 9.45 -10.24 -16.74
C ILE A 170 10.91 -10.39 -17.14
N GLU A 171 11.28 -11.54 -17.72
CA GLU A 171 12.52 -11.66 -18.47
C GLU A 171 12.38 -10.78 -19.72
N LEU A 172 12.45 -9.47 -19.53
CA LEU A 172 12.59 -8.53 -20.62
C LEU A 172 13.99 -8.77 -21.17
N ASN A 173 14.07 -9.40 -22.34
CA ASN A 173 15.28 -9.39 -23.15
C ASN A 173 15.47 -7.98 -23.74
N TRP A 174 15.74 -7.03 -22.85
CA TRP A 174 16.05 -5.65 -23.19
C TRP A 174 17.56 -5.60 -23.51
N PRO A 175 17.96 -5.30 -24.76
CA PRO A 175 19.35 -5.41 -25.18
C PRO A 175 20.25 -4.56 -24.30
N SER A 176 21.37 -5.07 -23.79
CA SER A 176 22.30 -4.28 -22.95
C SER A 176 22.86 -3.05 -23.67
N THR A 177 22.87 -3.06 -25.01
CA THR A 177 23.30 -1.96 -25.88
C THR A 177 22.30 -0.83 -25.99
N TRP A 178 21.05 -1.00 -25.55
CA TRP A 178 19.97 -0.03 -25.75
C TRP A 178 20.35 1.42 -25.44
N ARG A 179 21.18 1.60 -24.40
CA ARG A 179 21.61 2.92 -23.94
C ARG A 179 22.62 3.54 -24.89
N LEU A 180 23.57 2.74 -25.38
CA LEU A 180 24.55 3.20 -26.37
C LEU A 180 23.84 3.54 -27.68
N ASP A 181 22.98 2.65 -28.15
CA ASP A 181 22.20 2.83 -29.38
C ASP A 181 21.34 4.11 -29.31
N ALA A 182 20.73 4.40 -28.15
CA ALA A 182 19.95 5.61 -27.92
C ALA A 182 20.82 6.88 -27.86
N LEU A 183 22.02 6.81 -27.27
CA LEU A 183 22.95 7.94 -27.21
C LEU A 183 23.49 8.29 -28.60
N GLU A 184 23.87 7.28 -29.39
CA GLU A 184 24.32 7.45 -30.77
C GLU A 184 23.22 8.09 -31.62
N THR A 185 21.99 7.56 -31.54
CA THR A 185 20.83 8.14 -32.25
C THR A 185 20.59 9.61 -31.84
N ALA A 186 20.78 9.94 -30.57
CA ALA A 186 20.63 11.32 -30.08
C ALA A 186 21.74 12.24 -30.58
N GLU A 187 22.99 11.77 -30.60
CA GLU A 187 24.13 12.51 -31.15
C GLU A 187 23.96 12.79 -32.64
N ASP A 188 23.52 11.80 -33.43
CA ASP A 188 23.25 11.94 -34.85
C ASP A 188 22.12 12.96 -35.13
N ASP A 189 21.01 12.89 -34.37
CA ASP A 189 19.91 13.85 -34.47
C ASP A 189 20.39 15.28 -34.12
N LEU A 190 21.21 15.44 -33.08
CA LEU A 190 21.77 16.75 -32.71
C LEU A 190 22.76 17.28 -33.76
N ALA A 191 23.58 16.41 -34.38
CA ALA A 191 24.52 16.80 -35.44
C ALA A 191 23.80 17.31 -36.71
N GLY A 192 22.59 16.81 -36.99
CA GLY A 192 21.75 17.28 -38.09
C GLY A 192 20.96 18.55 -37.81
N ARG A 193 20.87 19.00 -36.56
CA ARG A 193 20.12 20.21 -36.18
C ARG A 193 20.96 21.47 -36.34
N ARG A 194 20.30 22.57 -36.71
CA ARG A 194 20.95 23.88 -36.75
C ARG A 194 21.39 24.27 -35.33
N PRO A 195 22.62 24.75 -35.12
CA PRO A 195 23.03 25.25 -33.80
C PRO A 195 22.10 26.38 -33.36
N ALA A 196 21.88 26.48 -32.05
CA ALA A 196 21.13 27.57 -31.47
C ALA A 196 21.79 28.89 -31.89
N VAL A 197 20.98 29.83 -32.40
CA VAL A 197 21.44 31.19 -32.66
C VAL A 197 21.79 31.78 -31.30
N ASP A 198 23.06 32.15 -31.13
CA ASP A 198 23.53 32.80 -29.91
C ASP A 198 22.85 34.19 -29.83
N PRO A 199 22.02 34.47 -28.81
CA PRO A 199 21.22 35.69 -28.75
C PRO A 199 22.05 36.98 -28.55
N GLY A 200 23.38 36.93 -28.66
CA GLY A 200 24.31 38.04 -28.46
C GLY A 200 25.05 38.55 -29.69
N THR A 201 24.75 38.09 -30.91
CA THR A 201 25.45 38.53 -32.13
C THR A 201 24.60 39.37 -33.09
N ASP A 202 23.76 40.26 -32.54
CA ASP A 202 23.38 41.48 -33.27
C ASP A 202 24.50 42.52 -33.08
N THR A 203 25.61 42.32 -33.78
CA THR A 203 26.48 43.45 -34.14
C THR A 203 25.74 44.30 -35.15
N ASP A 204 25.04 45.31 -34.64
CA ASP A 204 24.57 46.45 -35.44
C ASP A 204 25.80 47.27 -35.88
N GLY A 205 26.44 46.77 -36.94
CA GLY A 205 27.38 47.51 -37.77
C GLY A 205 26.61 48.22 -38.87
N GLY A 206 25.92 49.31 -38.51
CA GLY A 206 25.34 50.27 -39.45
C GLY A 206 26.11 51.58 -39.38
N ASP A 207 27.19 51.67 -40.14
CA ASP A 207 27.93 52.92 -40.37
C ASP A 207 27.11 53.92 -41.21
N GLN A 208 27.47 55.18 -41.02
CA GLN A 208 26.88 56.47 -41.37
C GLN A 208 26.42 56.73 -42.82
N PRO A 209 25.69 57.83 -43.06
CA PRO A 209 26.37 59.11 -43.36
C PRO A 209 26.26 60.18 -42.26
#